data_AF-A0A7Y0JHZ7-F1
#
_entry.id   AF-A0A7Y0JHZ7-F1
#
_cell.length_a   1.000
_cell.length_b   1.000
_cell.length_c   1.000
_cell.angle_alpha   90.00
_cell.angle_beta   90.00
_cell.angle_gamma   90.00
#
_symmetry.space_group_name_H-M   'P 1'
#
loop_
_entity.id
_entity.type
_entity.pdbx_description
1 polymer ?
#
loop_
_entity_poly.entity_id
_entity_poly.type
_entity_poly.pdbx_seq_one_letter_code
_entity_poly.pdbx_strand_id
1 'polypeptide(L)'
;MSSSRQTGRPKWMCPPRLEGWFAEDLDQLPEAAPRHIELIDGDLVVRSPQRVWHARAVTGLQVGLTAQAPTGMDVEREMTILLDKRNRLEPDILATGAPCYEPNRTFYTPDQVLLVVEVVDKRCAPRRRSRSSSI
;
A
#
# COMPACT_ATOMS: atom_id res chain seq x y z
N MET A 1 15.06 32.94 -26.67
CA MET A 1 15.97 32.31 -25.69
C MET A 1 15.38 30.96 -25.33
N SER A 2 16.04 29.87 -25.76
CA SER A 2 15.57 28.50 -25.59
C SER A 2 15.48 28.12 -24.12
N SER A 3 14.30 27.67 -23.67
CA SER A 3 14.11 27.05 -22.37
C SER A 3 14.61 25.61 -22.43
N SER A 4 15.75 25.34 -21.80
CA SER A 4 16.27 24.00 -21.55
C SER A 4 15.40 23.31 -20.50
N ARG A 5 14.60 22.31 -20.90
CA ARG A 5 13.96 21.37 -19.97
C ARG A 5 15.04 20.56 -19.26
N GLN A 6 15.36 20.92 -18.02
CA GLN A 6 16.03 20.01 -17.10
C GLN A 6 14.99 18.99 -16.62
N THR A 7 14.90 17.84 -17.29
CA THR A 7 14.11 16.70 -16.81
C THR A 7 14.90 15.96 -15.73
N GLY A 8 15.10 16.61 -14.57
CA GLY A 8 15.54 15.92 -13.36
C GLY A 8 14.37 15.13 -12.78
N ARG A 9 14.62 13.89 -12.32
CA ARG A 9 13.59 13.17 -11.55
C ARG A 9 13.18 14.02 -10.35
N PRO A 10 11.89 14.08 -9.99
CA PRO A 10 11.45 14.74 -8.77
C PRO A 10 12.25 14.27 -7.57
N LYS A 11 12.62 15.19 -6.66
CA LYS A 11 13.47 14.88 -5.50
C LYS A 11 12.90 13.74 -4.65
N TRP A 12 11.57 13.63 -4.57
CA TRP A 12 10.90 12.56 -3.82
C TRP A 12 11.11 11.15 -4.41
N MET A 13 11.55 11.02 -5.68
CA MET A 13 11.88 9.72 -6.27
C MET A 13 13.30 9.24 -5.91
N CYS A 14 14.11 10.09 -5.27
CA CYS A 14 15.47 9.75 -4.86
C CYS A 14 15.47 9.31 -3.39
N PRO A 15 15.96 8.10 -3.07
CA PRO A 15 16.03 7.65 -1.68
C PRO A 15 16.96 8.59 -0.89
N PRO A 16 16.68 8.79 0.41
CA PRO A 16 17.48 9.70 1.24
C PRO A 16 18.88 9.16 1.56
N ARG A 17 19.14 7.87 1.28
CA ARG A 17 20.37 7.15 1.64
C ARG A 17 20.75 6.09 0.61
N LEU A 18 22.00 5.62 0.63
CA LEU A 18 22.57 4.69 -0.37
C LEU A 18 21.91 3.32 -0.35
N GLU A 19 21.45 2.88 0.83
CA GLU A 19 20.78 1.60 1.01
C GLU A 19 19.39 1.56 0.38
N GLY A 20 18.88 2.67 -0.15
CA GLY A 20 17.57 2.79 -0.78
C GLY A 20 16.49 3.26 0.19
N TRP A 21 15.22 3.01 -0.19
CA TRP A 21 14.07 3.39 0.61
C TRP A 21 13.83 2.44 1.77
N PHE A 22 13.43 3.01 2.90
CA PHE A 22 12.90 2.31 4.06
C PHE A 22 11.46 2.73 4.32
N ALA A 23 10.72 1.88 5.03
CA ALA A 23 9.31 2.11 5.30
C ALA A 23 9.05 3.48 5.97
N GLU A 24 9.88 3.86 6.94
CA GLU A 24 9.81 5.14 7.65
C GLU A 24 9.97 6.37 6.73
N ASP A 25 10.62 6.22 5.57
CA ASP A 25 10.83 7.33 4.64
C ASP A 25 9.52 7.76 3.96
N LEU A 26 8.53 6.86 3.87
CA LEU A 26 7.23 7.17 3.27
C LEU A 26 6.46 8.22 4.11
N ASP A 27 6.68 8.25 5.42
CA ASP A 27 6.05 9.23 6.33
C ASP A 27 6.61 10.65 6.13
N GLN A 28 7.75 10.77 5.44
CA GLN A 28 8.45 12.03 5.19
C GLN A 28 8.31 12.50 3.73
N LEU A 29 7.46 11.84 2.93
CA LEU A 29 7.24 12.23 1.55
C LEU A 29 6.57 13.61 1.49
N PRO A 30 6.99 14.49 0.55
CA PRO A 30 6.38 15.80 0.41
C PRO A 30 4.95 15.68 -0.14
N GLU A 31 4.11 16.69 0.09
CA GLU A 31 2.73 16.75 -0.43
C GLU A 31 2.64 16.63 -1.97
N ALA A 32 3.70 17.01 -2.67
CA ALA A 32 3.81 16.86 -4.13
C ALA A 32 4.01 15.40 -4.60
N ALA A 33 4.28 14.45 -3.67
CA ALA A 33 4.34 13.04 -3.99
C ALA A 33 2.92 12.47 -4.19
N PRO A 34 2.75 11.45 -5.04
CA PRO A 34 1.49 10.71 -5.14
C PRO A 34 1.00 10.21 -3.77
N ARG A 35 -0.32 10.17 -3.56
CA ARG A 35 -0.91 9.72 -2.29
C ARG A 35 -0.79 8.21 -2.06
N HIS A 36 -0.97 7.42 -3.12
CA HIS A 36 -0.98 5.96 -3.05
C HIS A 36 0.36 5.41 -3.54
N ILE A 37 1.31 5.31 -2.61
CA ILE A 37 2.66 4.80 -2.85
C ILE A 37 2.92 3.61 -1.94
N GLU A 38 3.37 2.52 -2.53
CA GLU A 38 3.83 1.34 -1.83
C GLU A 38 5.36 1.29 -1.84
N LEU A 39 5.92 0.64 -0.82
CA LEU A 39 7.30 0.22 -0.77
C LEU A 39 7.33 -1.31 -0.89
N ILE A 40 8.01 -1.83 -1.92
CA ILE A 40 8.11 -3.28 -2.17
C ILE A 40 9.59 -3.62 -2.38
N ASP A 41 10.16 -4.44 -1.50
CA ASP A 41 11.58 -4.83 -1.52
C ASP A 41 12.56 -3.62 -1.59
N GLY A 42 12.15 -2.46 -1.05
CA GLY A 42 12.94 -1.22 -1.09
C GLY A 42 12.71 -0.32 -2.31
N ASP A 43 11.81 -0.69 -3.22
CA ASP A 43 11.42 0.11 -4.39
C ASP A 43 10.08 0.82 -4.16
N LEU A 44 9.98 2.10 -4.54
CA LEU A 44 8.71 2.83 -4.54
C LEU A 44 7.87 2.45 -5.76
N VAL A 45 6.62 2.06 -5.51
CA VAL A 45 5.63 1.73 -6.54
C VAL A 45 4.43 2.66 -6.36
N VAL A 46 4.13 3.45 -7.40
CA VAL A 46 2.94 4.29 -7.41
C VAL A 46 1.76 3.45 -7.91
N ARG A 47 0.69 3.38 -7.11
CA ARG A 47 -0.53 2.66 -7.50
C ARG A 47 -1.17 3.36 -8.69
N SER A 48 -1.60 2.58 -9.68
CA SER A 48 -2.27 3.11 -10.87
C SER A 48 -3.75 3.41 -10.58
N PRO A 49 -4.37 4.38 -11.29
CA PRO A 49 -5.80 4.61 -11.19
C PRO A 49 -6.61 3.33 -11.44
N GLN A 50 -7.59 3.07 -10.58
CA GLN A 50 -8.41 1.86 -10.66
C GLN A 50 -9.52 1.97 -11.72
N ARG A 51 -9.83 0.85 -12.37
CA ARG A 51 -10.98 0.75 -13.29
C ARG A 51 -12.29 0.70 -12.50
N VAL A 52 -13.38 1.15 -13.10
CA VAL A 52 -14.72 1.12 -12.47
C VAL A 52 -15.13 -0.28 -11.97
N TRP A 53 -14.73 -1.34 -12.66
CA TRP A 53 -14.97 -2.73 -12.22
C TRP A 53 -14.28 -3.00 -10.88
N HIS A 54 -12.99 -2.68 -10.78
CA HIS A 54 -12.17 -2.94 -9.59
C HIS A 54 -12.74 -2.17 -8.39
N ALA A 55 -13.04 -0.88 -8.56
CA ALA A 55 -13.68 -0.07 -7.52
C ALA A 55 -15.02 -0.66 -7.05
N ARG A 56 -15.86 -1.17 -7.96
CA ARG A 56 -17.13 -1.83 -7.61
C ARG A 56 -16.91 -3.14 -6.85
N ALA A 57 -15.92 -3.92 -7.24
CA ALA A 57 -15.57 -5.17 -6.55
C ALA A 57 -15.08 -4.92 -5.13
N VAL A 58 -14.13 -3.98 -4.96
CA VAL A 58 -13.62 -3.56 -3.65
C VAL A 58 -14.76 -3.06 -2.77
N THR A 59 -15.63 -2.19 -3.30
CA THR A 59 -16.80 -1.68 -2.54
C THR A 59 -17.72 -2.81 -2.07
N GLY A 60 -18.08 -3.74 -2.97
CA GLY A 60 -18.96 -4.86 -2.62
C GLY A 60 -18.34 -5.81 -1.59
N LEU A 61 -17.03 -6.09 -1.73
CA LEU A 61 -16.29 -6.90 -0.77
C LEU A 61 -16.21 -6.22 0.60
N GLN A 62 -15.92 -4.92 0.65
CA GLN A 62 -15.87 -4.19 1.91
C GLN A 62 -17.21 -4.25 2.63
N VAL A 63 -18.31 -3.90 1.95
CA VAL A 63 -19.66 -3.96 2.54
C VAL A 63 -19.99 -5.37 3.05
N GLY A 64 -19.72 -6.39 2.24
CA GLY A 64 -20.00 -7.78 2.59
C GLY A 64 -19.16 -8.29 3.77
N LEU A 65 -17.88 -7.92 3.83
CA LEU A 65 -16.98 -8.30 4.92
C LEU A 65 -17.34 -7.56 6.21
N THR A 66 -17.61 -6.25 6.15
CA THR A 66 -18.05 -5.46 7.31
C THR A 66 -19.34 -6.04 7.91
N ALA A 67 -20.32 -6.42 7.08
CA ALA A 67 -21.58 -6.99 7.55
C ALA A 67 -21.42 -8.36 8.22
N GLN A 68 -20.34 -9.08 7.93
CA GLN A 68 -20.04 -10.41 8.50
C GLN A 68 -18.94 -10.37 9.57
N ALA A 69 -18.35 -9.19 9.82
CA ALA A 69 -17.24 -9.05 10.75
C ALA A 69 -17.70 -9.36 12.18
N PRO A 70 -17.01 -10.28 12.89
CA PRO A 70 -17.23 -10.47 14.32
C PRO A 70 -16.98 -9.19 15.12
N THR A 71 -17.54 -9.11 16.33
CA THR A 71 -17.23 -8.02 17.25
C THR A 71 -15.73 -7.91 17.51
N GLY A 72 -15.20 -6.68 17.47
CA GLY A 72 -13.77 -6.42 17.65
C GLY A 72 -12.93 -6.58 16.38
N MET A 73 -13.58 -6.71 15.21
CA MET A 73 -12.92 -6.66 13.92
C MET A 73 -13.46 -5.53 13.07
N ASP A 74 -12.55 -4.79 12.43
CA ASP A 74 -12.87 -3.71 11.50
C ASP A 74 -12.38 -4.06 10.09
N VAL A 75 -13.08 -3.57 9.07
CA VAL A 75 -12.73 -3.77 7.66
C VAL A 75 -12.39 -2.44 7.03
N GLU A 76 -11.12 -2.27 6.70
CA GLU A 76 -10.53 -1.05 6.18
C GLU A 76 -10.18 -1.20 4.70
N ARG A 77 -10.12 -0.06 4.01
CA ARG A 77 -9.69 0.06 2.62
C ARG A 77 -8.66 1.17 2.51
N GLU A 78 -7.84 1.16 1.46
CA GLU A 78 -6.89 2.26 1.19
C GLU A 78 -5.96 2.54 2.42
N MET A 79 -5.65 1.49 3.19
CA MET A 79 -4.84 1.54 4.41
C MET A 79 -3.54 0.76 4.21
N THR A 80 -2.44 1.29 4.77
CA THR A 80 -1.12 0.66 4.65
C THR A 80 -0.93 -0.47 5.68
N ILE A 81 -0.24 -1.54 5.27
CA ILE A 81 0.37 -2.53 6.16
C ILE A 81 1.89 -2.37 6.15
N LEU A 82 2.47 -2.15 7.33
CA LEU A 82 3.92 -2.13 7.54
C LEU A 82 4.41 -3.56 7.81
N LEU A 83 4.89 -4.25 6.78
CA LEU A 83 5.38 -5.63 6.91
C LEU A 83 6.77 -5.69 7.54
N ASP A 84 7.68 -4.88 7.03
CA ASP A 84 9.05 -4.79 7.51
C ASP A 84 9.71 -3.48 7.06
N LYS A 85 11.01 -3.34 7.33
CA LYS A 85 11.81 -2.15 7.00
C LYS A 85 11.80 -1.80 5.50
N ARG A 86 11.52 -2.74 4.62
CA ARG A 86 11.59 -2.65 3.15
C ARG A 86 10.24 -2.87 2.48
N ASN A 87 9.18 -3.09 3.24
CA ASN A 87 7.86 -3.43 2.72
C ASN A 87 6.75 -2.69 3.48
N ARG A 88 6.10 -1.75 2.77
CA ARG A 88 4.87 -1.06 3.16
C ARG A 88 3.89 -1.13 2.00
N LEU A 89 2.86 -1.95 2.11
CA LEU A 89 1.91 -2.19 1.03
C LEU A 89 0.57 -1.53 1.36
N GLU A 90 -0.20 -1.17 0.34
CA GLU A 90 -1.55 -0.60 0.47
C GLU A 90 -2.53 -1.55 -0.23
N PRO A 91 -2.88 -2.68 0.39
CA PRO A 91 -3.81 -3.61 -0.22
C PRO A 91 -5.20 -3.02 -0.37
N ASP A 92 -6.00 -3.60 -1.26
CA ASP A 92 -7.35 -3.10 -1.52
C ASP A 92 -8.26 -3.13 -0.27
N ILE A 93 -8.17 -4.20 0.54
CA ILE A 93 -8.92 -4.35 1.79
C ILE A 93 -8.08 -5.03 2.86
N LEU A 94 -8.22 -4.56 4.10
CA LEU A 94 -7.73 -5.19 5.33
C LEU A 94 -8.90 -5.54 6.25
N ALA A 95 -8.86 -6.72 6.88
CA ALA A 95 -9.61 -6.94 8.12
C ALA A 95 -8.63 -6.89 9.28
N THR A 96 -8.94 -6.11 10.32
CA THR A 96 -8.02 -5.83 11.43
C THR A 96 -8.67 -6.17 12.75
N GLY A 97 -7.86 -6.65 13.70
CA GLY A 97 -8.26 -6.86 15.09
C GLY A 97 -7.64 -5.81 16.02
N ALA A 98 -7.37 -4.61 15.49
CA ALA A 98 -6.74 -3.56 16.27
C ALA A 98 -7.63 -3.17 17.47
N PRO A 99 -7.05 -2.97 18.66
CA PRO A 99 -7.82 -2.89 19.90
C PRO A 99 -8.70 -1.65 20.01
N CYS A 100 -8.35 -0.58 19.29
CA CYS A 100 -9.11 0.66 19.28
C CYS A 100 -8.97 1.39 17.94
N TYR A 101 -10.04 2.11 17.58
CA TYR A 101 -10.04 3.09 16.52
C TYR A 101 -9.07 4.24 16.86
N GLU A 102 -8.24 4.61 15.88
CA GLU A 102 -7.36 5.78 15.96
C GLU A 102 -7.46 6.59 14.66
N PRO A 103 -8.08 7.78 14.66
CA PRO A 103 -8.30 8.57 13.45
C PRO A 103 -7.05 8.97 12.66
N ASN A 104 -5.88 9.10 13.28
CA ASN A 104 -4.64 9.47 12.57
C ASN A 104 -3.76 8.25 12.26
N ARG A 105 -4.28 7.03 12.42
CA ARG A 105 -3.56 5.82 12.04
C ARG A 105 -3.23 5.88 10.54
N THR A 106 -1.95 5.73 10.21
CA THR A 106 -1.49 5.69 8.81
C THR A 106 -1.14 4.29 8.34
N PHE A 107 -0.96 3.34 9.26
CA PHE A 107 -0.69 1.93 8.94
C PHE A 107 -1.14 0.96 10.04
N TYR A 108 -1.24 -0.31 9.67
CA TYR A 108 -1.34 -1.46 10.59
C TYR A 108 -0.04 -2.28 10.58
N THR A 109 0.25 -2.93 11.69
CA THR A 109 1.33 -3.93 11.77
C THR A 109 0.79 -5.33 11.43
N PRO A 110 1.64 -6.31 11.09
CA PRO A 110 1.18 -7.63 10.64
C PRO A 110 0.39 -8.38 11.72
N ASP A 111 0.70 -8.16 12.99
CA ASP A 111 -0.02 -8.73 14.14
C ASP A 111 -1.42 -8.13 14.36
N GLN A 112 -1.70 -6.95 13.78
CA GLN A 112 -3.01 -6.31 13.85
C GLN A 112 -3.92 -6.69 12.68
N VAL A 113 -3.37 -7.30 11.62
CA VAL A 113 -4.09 -7.64 10.40
C VAL A 113 -4.44 -9.13 10.38
N LEU A 114 -5.72 -9.42 10.21
CA LEU A 114 -6.27 -10.78 10.21
C LEU A 114 -6.51 -11.31 8.79
N LEU A 115 -6.83 -10.42 7.85
CA LEU A 115 -7.07 -10.75 6.45
C LEU A 115 -6.58 -9.61 5.55
N VAL A 116 -5.97 -9.98 4.43
CA VAL A 116 -5.66 -9.08 3.31
C VAL A 116 -6.40 -9.58 2.08
N VAL A 117 -7.06 -8.68 1.36
CA VAL A 117 -7.71 -8.99 0.08
C VAL A 117 -7.17 -8.06 -1.00
N GLU A 118 -6.83 -8.65 -2.15
CA GLU A 118 -6.43 -7.94 -3.35
C GLU A 118 -7.31 -8.35 -4.52
N VAL A 119 -7.92 -7.35 -5.17
CA VAL A 119 -8.77 -7.57 -6.34
C VAL A 119 -7.91 -7.48 -7.59
N VAL A 120 -7.63 -8.63 -8.21
CA VAL A 120 -6.80 -8.70 -9.41
C VAL A 120 -7.65 -8.77 -10.70
N ASP A 121 -7.28 -7.98 -11.71
CA ASP A 121 -7.74 -8.18 -13.09
C ASP A 121 -6.77 -9.17 -13.77
N LYS A 122 -7.29 -10.19 -14.48
CA LYS A 122 -6.48 -11.25 -15.14
C LYS A 122 -5.42 -10.71 -16.13
N ARG A 123 -5.51 -9.45 -16.54
CA ARG A 123 -4.49 -8.78 -17.39
C ARG A 123 -3.30 -8.22 -16.60
N CYS A 124 -3.41 -8.07 -15.29
CA CYS A 124 -2.33 -7.71 -14.37
C CYS A 124 -2.09 -8.88 -13.42
N ALA A 125 -1.47 -9.95 -13.92
CA ALA A 125 -0.91 -10.94 -13.01
C ALA A 125 0.11 -10.24 -12.10
N PRO A 126 0.07 -10.43 -10.77
CA PRO A 126 1.10 -9.90 -9.90
C PRO A 126 2.46 -10.42 -10.37
N ARG A 127 3.48 -9.55 -10.39
CA ARG A 127 4.88 -9.96 -10.53
C ARG A 127 5.28 -10.67 -9.24
N ARG A 128 4.79 -11.90 -9.05
CA ARG A 128 5.10 -12.75 -7.90
C ARG A 128 6.56 -13.18 -8.04
N ARG A 129 7.49 -12.49 -7.40
CA ARG A 129 8.84 -13.02 -7.15
C ARG A 129 8.66 -14.13 -6.12
N SER A 130 8.62 -15.38 -6.56
CA SER A 130 8.74 -16.52 -5.66
C SER A 130 10.11 -16.46 -5.00
N ARG A 131 10.17 -15.99 -3.74
CA ARG A 131 11.28 -16.38 -2.86
C ARG A 131 11.06 -17.86 -2.52
N SER A 132 11.72 -18.74 -3.25
CA SER A 132 12.05 -20.06 -2.74
C SER A 132 13.02 -19.84 -1.58
N SER A 133 12.50 -19.81 -0.36
CA SER A 133 13.31 -20.17 0.79
C SER A 133 13.38 -21.69 0.78
N SER A 134 14.46 -22.22 0.21
CA SER A 134 14.83 -23.62 0.42
C SER A 134 15.12 -23.80 1.92
N ILE A 135 14.41 -24.75 2.53
CA ILE A 135 14.90 -25.48 3.71
C ILE A 135 15.73 -26.65 3.20
#